data_AF-A0A658NVS9-F1
#
_entry.id   AF-A0A658NVS9-F1
#
_cell.length_a   1.000
_cell.length_b   1.000
_cell.length_c   1.000
_cell.angle_alpha   90.00
_cell.angle_beta   90.00
_cell.angle_gamma   90.00
#
_symmetry.space_group_name_H-M   'P 1'
#
loop_
_entity.id
_entity.type
_entity.pdbx_description
1 polymer ?
#
loop_
_entity_poly.entity_id
_entity_poly.type
_entity_poly.pdbx_seq_one_letter_code
_entity_poly.pdbx_strand_id
1 'polypeptide(L)'
;MSQTLNADQELLSDVVACQLVIKQILDVLDVIAPVEVREKMSSQLKSIDFSSHPAGADPVTMRAIQKAVALIELKFTPQNESH
;
A
#
# COMPACT_ATOMS: atom_id res chain seq x y z
N MET A 1 27.83 -6.93 14.56
CA MET A 1 27.99 -5.50 14.26
C MET A 1 26.64 -4.97 13.83
N SER A 2 25.87 -4.35 14.72
CA SER A 2 24.66 -3.62 14.34
C SER A 2 25.13 -2.39 13.58
N GLN A 3 24.93 -2.35 12.26
CA GLN A 3 25.18 -1.09 11.53
C GLN A 3 24.11 -0.11 12.01
N THR A 4 24.52 0.97 12.66
CA THR A 4 23.62 2.09 12.98
C THR A 4 23.24 2.72 11.64
N LEU A 5 21.97 2.57 11.28
CA LEU A 5 21.42 3.21 10.09
C LEU A 5 21.32 4.71 10.37
N ASN A 6 21.57 5.54 9.36
CA ASN A 6 21.21 6.95 9.44
C ASN A 6 19.69 7.12 9.20
N ALA A 7 19.15 8.30 9.50
CA ALA A 7 17.71 8.56 9.43
C ALA A 7 17.10 8.27 8.03
N ASP A 8 17.83 8.57 6.95
CA ASP A 8 17.38 8.28 5.58
C ASP A 8 17.34 6.76 5.30
N GLN A 9 18.32 6.02 5.81
CA GLN A 9 18.38 4.56 5.70
C GLN A 9 17.28 3.89 6.52
N GLU A 10 16.95 4.40 7.71
CA GLU A 10 15.82 3.94 8.51
C GLU A 10 14.50 4.18 7.77
N LEU A 11 14.29 5.39 7.24
CA LEU A 11 13.11 5.73 6.46
C LEU A 11 12.94 4.82 5.23
N LEU A 12 14.03 4.55 4.51
CA LEU A 12 14.02 3.62 3.38
C LEU A 12 13.70 2.19 3.82
N SER A 13 14.29 1.74 4.93
CA SER A 13 14.02 0.43 5.52
C SER A 13 12.53 0.28 5.87
N ASP A 14 11.95 1.28 6.51
CA ASP A 14 10.55 1.28 6.92
C ASP A 14 9.61 1.28 5.71
N VAL A 15 9.91 2.07 4.68
CA VAL A 15 9.15 2.08 3.42
C VAL A 15 9.21 0.70 2.74
N VAL A 16 10.37 0.07 2.69
CA VAL A 16 10.53 -1.28 2.11
C VAL A 16 9.79 -2.32 2.94
N ALA A 17 9.89 -2.26 4.26
CA ALA A 17 9.19 -3.16 5.17
C ALA A 17 7.67 -3.04 5.01
N CYS A 18 7.13 -1.83 5.01
CA CYS A 18 5.72 -1.57 4.74
C CYS A 18 5.30 -2.12 3.38
N GLN A 19 6.11 -1.93 2.33
CA GLN A 19 5.80 -2.45 0.99
C GLN A 19 5.72 -3.98 0.96
N LEU A 20 6.63 -4.69 1.64
CA LEU A 20 6.62 -6.14 1.69
C LEU A 20 5.38 -6.68 2.42
N VAL A 21 5.03 -6.06 3.55
CA VAL A 21 3.83 -6.43 4.31
C VAL A 21 2.56 -6.13 3.50
N ILE A 22 2.47 -4.97 2.85
CA ILE A 22 1.34 -4.63 1.96
C ILE A 22 1.20 -5.71 0.89
N LYS A 23 2.28 -6.08 0.20
CA LYS A 23 2.24 -7.12 -0.83
C LYS A 23 1.71 -8.44 -0.26
N GLN A 24 2.22 -8.88 0.89
CA GLN A 24 1.79 -10.13 1.53
C GLN A 24 0.29 -10.09 1.90
N ILE A 25 -0.22 -8.96 2.40
CA ILE A 25 -1.65 -8.79 2.71
C ILE A 25 -2.48 -8.87 1.43
N LEU A 26 -2.08 -8.18 0.35
CA LEU A 26 -2.80 -8.22 -0.92
C LEU A 26 -2.78 -9.63 -1.55
N ASP A 27 -1.70 -10.38 -1.39
CA ASP A 27 -1.63 -11.78 -1.84
C ASP A 27 -2.61 -12.68 -1.08
N VAL A 28 -2.76 -12.47 0.23
CA VAL A 28 -3.76 -13.20 1.02
C VAL A 28 -5.18 -12.80 0.62
N LEU A 29 -5.45 -11.50 0.48
CA LEU A 29 -6.77 -10.98 0.10
C LEU A 29 -7.24 -11.46 -1.28
N ASP A 30 -6.32 -11.65 -2.22
CA ASP A 30 -6.63 -12.22 -3.54
C ASP A 30 -7.24 -13.62 -3.45
N VAL A 31 -6.78 -14.42 -2.47
CA VAL A 31 -7.26 -15.79 -2.26
C VAL A 31 -8.57 -15.81 -1.47
N ILE A 32 -8.73 -14.92 -0.48
CA ILE A 32 -9.81 -15.05 0.52
C ILE A 32 -10.95 -14.04 0.38
N ALA A 33 -10.71 -12.87 -0.23
CA ALA A 33 -11.68 -11.77 -0.23
C ALA A 33 -12.45 -11.73 -1.56
N PRO A 34 -13.79 -11.59 -1.53
CA PRO A 34 -14.58 -11.42 -2.74
C PRO A 34 -14.31 -10.06 -3.41
N VAL A 35 -14.65 -9.94 -4.69
CA VAL A 35 -14.33 -8.77 -5.55
C VAL A 35 -14.81 -7.46 -4.91
N GLU A 36 -16.03 -7.44 -4.37
CA GLU A 36 -16.68 -6.27 -3.80
C GLU A 36 -15.90 -5.71 -2.59
N VAL A 37 -15.28 -6.59 -1.80
CA VAL A 37 -14.45 -6.19 -0.65
C VAL A 37 -13.15 -5.55 -1.14
N ARG A 38 -12.54 -6.08 -2.20
CA ARG A 38 -11.30 -5.53 -2.78
C ARG A 38 -11.55 -4.16 -3.42
N GLU A 39 -12.65 -4.01 -4.15
CA GLU A 39 -13.06 -2.72 -4.74
C GLU A 39 -13.38 -1.67 -3.68
N LYS A 40 -14.09 -2.06 -2.61
CA LYS A 40 -14.37 -1.18 -1.48
C LYS A 40 -13.08 -0.74 -0.79
N MET A 41 -12.14 -1.65 -0.57
CA MET A 41 -10.85 -1.34 0.02
C MET A 41 -10.04 -0.36 -0.85
N SER A 42 -10.00 -0.58 -2.17
CA SER A 42 -9.38 0.35 -3.12
C SER A 42 -10.00 1.75 -3.02
N SER A 43 -11.33 1.82 -3.04
CA SER A 43 -12.08 3.07 -2.99
C SER A 43 -11.84 3.84 -1.69
N GLN A 44 -11.82 3.13 -0.54
CA GLN A 44 -11.52 3.71 0.76
C GLN A 44 -10.12 4.32 0.79
N LEU A 45 -9.10 3.59 0.32
CA LEU A 45 -7.72 4.09 0.31
C LEU A 45 -7.55 5.30 -0.63
N LYS A 46 -8.24 5.32 -1.78
CA LYS A 46 -8.23 6.45 -2.73
C LYS A 46 -8.93 7.69 -2.21
N SER A 47 -9.90 7.54 -1.31
CA SER A 47 -10.68 8.65 -0.76
C SER A 47 -9.93 9.45 0.33
N ILE A 48 -8.75 8.99 0.74
CA ILE A 48 -7.95 9.65 1.77
C ILE A 48 -7.38 10.95 1.21
N ASP A 49 -7.81 12.06 1.80
CA ASP A 49 -7.21 13.38 1.59
C ASP A 49 -6.05 13.59 2.56
N PHE A 50 -4.81 13.43 2.07
CA PHE A 50 -3.60 13.60 2.88
C PHE A 50 -3.38 15.02 3.41
N SER A 51 -4.08 16.04 2.89
CA SER A 51 -3.97 17.41 3.42
C SER A 51 -4.68 17.57 4.78
N SER A 52 -5.68 16.74 5.05
CA SER A 52 -6.52 16.81 6.24
C SER A 52 -6.44 15.54 7.12
N HIS A 53 -5.95 14.43 6.57
CA HIS A 53 -5.86 13.15 7.26
C HIS A 53 -4.52 12.99 8.02
N PRO A 54 -4.51 12.44 9.26
CA PRO A 54 -3.28 12.20 10.03
C PRO A 54 -2.21 11.40 9.29
N ALA A 55 -2.63 10.55 8.35
CA ALA A 55 -1.74 9.78 7.48
C ALA A 55 -0.83 10.63 6.59
N GLY A 56 -1.15 11.91 6.36
CA GLY A 56 -0.31 12.84 5.62
C GLY A 56 0.85 13.44 6.44
N ALA A 57 0.82 13.31 7.77
CA ALA A 57 1.86 13.85 8.64
C ALA A 57 3.13 12.97 8.69
N ASP A 58 2.98 11.66 8.44
CA ASP A 58 4.09 10.70 8.44
C ASP A 58 4.44 10.27 7.00
N PRO A 59 5.69 10.49 6.54
CA PRO A 59 6.09 10.18 5.17
C PRO A 59 6.05 8.68 4.86
N VAL A 60 6.28 7.79 5.83
CA VAL A 60 6.19 6.34 5.61
C VAL A 60 4.74 5.94 5.37
N THR A 61 3.83 6.39 6.22
CA THR A 61 2.40 6.10 6.16
C THR A 61 1.79 6.63 4.85
N MET A 62 2.07 7.88 4.48
CA MET A 62 1.59 8.45 3.22
C MET A 62 2.07 7.62 2.03
N ARG A 63 3.36 7.27 1.99
CA ARG A 63 3.93 6.50 0.89
C ARG A 63 3.42 5.06 0.87
N ALA A 64 3.22 4.45 2.03
CA ALA A 64 2.65 3.11 2.17
C ALA A 64 1.23 3.05 1.61
N ILE A 65 0.37 4.05 1.91
CA ILE A 65 -1.00 4.12 1.38
C ILE A 65 -0.99 4.34 -0.14
N GLN A 66 -0.21 5.30 -0.64
CA GLN A 66 -0.06 5.51 -2.08
C GLN A 66 0.41 4.24 -2.82
N LYS A 67 1.37 3.53 -2.22
CA LYS A 67 1.87 2.26 -2.77
C LYS A 67 0.81 1.17 -2.73
N ALA A 68 0.04 1.06 -1.64
CA ALA A 68 -1.05 0.11 -1.53
C ALA A 68 -2.10 0.35 -2.62
N VAL A 69 -2.50 1.60 -2.86
CA VAL A 69 -3.42 1.95 -3.96
C VAL A 69 -2.87 1.48 -5.30
N ALA A 70 -1.62 1.81 -5.63
CA ALA A 70 -1.00 1.40 -6.90
C ALA A 70 -0.90 -0.13 -7.06
N LEU A 71 -0.57 -0.85 -5.98
CA LEU A 71 -0.48 -2.32 -6.00
C LEU A 71 -1.86 -2.97 -6.13
N ILE A 72 -2.89 -2.40 -5.50
CA ILE A 72 -4.28 -2.85 -5.63
C ILE A 72 -4.76 -2.66 -7.07
N GLU A 73 -4.49 -1.52 -7.69
CA GLU A 73 -4.85 -1.27 -9.10
C GLU A 73 -4.12 -2.26 -10.02
N LEU A 74 -2.81 -2.43 -9.86
CA LEU A 74 -2.05 -3.36 -10.69
C LEU A 74 -2.57 -4.81 -10.57
N LYS A 75 -3.00 -5.23 -9.38
CA LYS A 75 -3.38 -6.62 -9.08
C LYS A 75 -4.86 -6.91 -9.33
N PHE A 76 -5.73 -5.93 -9.06
CA PHE A 76 -7.17 -6.13 -8.99
C PHE A 76 -7.99 -5.24 -9.93
N THR A 77 -7.38 -4.28 -10.64
CA THR A 77 -8.09 -3.69 -11.79
C THR A 77 -8.32 -4.81 -12.80
N PRO A 78 -9.58 -5.05 -13.23
CA PRO A 78 -9.83 -6.05 -14.26
C PRO A 78 -8.95 -5.70 -15.45
N GLN A 79 -8.01 -6.59 -15.79
CA GLN A 79 -7.39 -6.55 -17.11
C GLN A 79 -8.54 -6.75 -18.08
N ASN A 80 -9.11 -5.65 -18.55
CA ASN A 80 -10.13 -5.66 -19.57
C ASN A 80 -9.61 -6.58 -20.67
N GLU A 81 -10.40 -7.61 -20.96
CA GLU A 81 -10.28 -8.60 -22.02
C GLU A 81 -9.24 -8.18 -23.07
N SER A 82 -8.02 -8.67 -22.93
CA SER A 82 -7.07 -8.67 -24.04
C SER A 82 -7.49 -9.85 -24.92
N HIS A 83 -8.27 -9.51 -25.94
CA HIS A 83 -8.76 -10.36 -27.03
C HIS A 83 -7.77 -11.43 -27.51
#